data_AF-A0A8C9FN60-F1
#
_entry.id   AF-A0A8C9FN60-F1
#
_cell.length_a   1.000
_cell.length_b   1.000
_cell.length_c   1.000
_cell.angle_alpha   90.00
_cell.angle_beta   90.00
_cell.angle_gamma   90.00
#
_symmetry.space_group_name_H-M   'P 1'
#
loop_
_entity.id
_entity.type
_entity.pdbx_description
1 polymer ?
#
loop_
_entity_poly.entity_id
_entity_poly.type
_entity_poly.pdbx_seq_one_letter_code
_entity_poly.pdbx_strand_id
1 'polypeptide(L)'
;MAEVVRDLWVHVLQPQGGLELGAQDHIQQDSNSPIVGHGQSEGDRMVVSDFHVFIRDSLQHIDLMKKDHPGLPILILGHSMGGAISILTASERPSDFSGMLLISPLVVASPEVATPIKVRAHVNLKSPLSPCQMESYTSDPLVYHGGMKVSFVIQLMNAITRIERALPKLTLPILVLHGSSDKLCDIKGSYLLMETVQSQDKTLKVYEEAYHALHKELPEVTTSVFTEILTWVSQKVSAAGETSQT
;
A
#
# COMPACT_ATOMS: atom_id res chain seq x y z
N MET A 1 3.67 12.06 10.33
CA MET A 1 3.22 11.79 8.94
C MET A 1 4.14 10.85 8.17
N ALA A 2 5.31 10.48 8.69
CA ALA A 2 6.23 9.55 8.01
C ALA A 2 6.11 8.09 8.47
N GLU A 3 4.98 7.69 9.06
CA GLU A 3 4.65 6.25 9.22
C GLU A 3 4.16 5.65 7.89
N VAL A 4 3.74 6.50 6.97
CA VAL A 4 2.95 6.18 5.76
C VAL A 4 3.75 5.50 4.63
N VAL A 5 5.07 5.31 4.79
CA VAL A 5 5.97 4.99 3.65
C VAL A 5 6.88 3.78 3.89
N ARG A 6 6.52 2.87 4.79
CA ARG A 6 7.27 1.60 4.96
C ARG A 6 6.65 0.39 4.29
N ASP A 7 5.38 0.51 3.92
CA ASP A 7 4.54 -0.65 3.76
C ASP A 7 4.18 -0.89 2.27
N LEU A 8 5.22 -1.01 1.44
CA LEU A 8 5.10 -1.62 0.11
C LEU A 8 5.66 -3.05 0.19
N TRP A 9 4.77 -4.02 0.00
CA TRP A 9 5.06 -5.44 0.19
C TRP A 9 4.82 -6.14 -1.14
N VAL A 10 5.85 -6.75 -1.73
CA VAL A 10 5.72 -7.44 -3.02
C VAL A 10 5.76 -8.95 -2.75
N HIS A 11 4.61 -9.59 -2.58
CA HIS A 11 4.59 -11.00 -2.26
C HIS A 11 4.62 -11.88 -3.52
N VAL A 12 5.69 -12.67 -3.67
CA VAL A 12 5.72 -13.81 -4.59
C VAL A 12 5.12 -15.02 -3.91
N LEU A 13 4.10 -15.63 -4.52
CA LEU A 13 3.41 -16.78 -3.94
C LEU A 13 4.13 -18.08 -4.26
N GLN A 14 4.52 -18.84 -3.23
CA GLN A 14 5.09 -20.17 -3.41
C GLN A 14 3.99 -21.26 -3.43
N PRO A 15 4.07 -22.29 -4.30
CA PRO A 15 3.02 -23.31 -4.44
C PRO A 15 2.90 -24.29 -3.26
N GLN A 16 3.91 -24.38 -2.39
CA GLN A 16 3.97 -25.36 -1.30
C GLN A 16 4.60 -24.77 -0.04
N GLY A 17 3.79 -23.99 0.68
CA GLY A 17 4.13 -23.50 2.02
C GLY A 17 2.85 -22.98 2.66
N GLY A 18 2.25 -23.78 3.54
CA GLY A 18 1.09 -23.34 4.31
C GLY A 18 1.44 -22.06 5.07
N LEU A 19 0.60 -21.04 4.95
CA LEU A 19 0.63 -19.86 5.81
C LEU A 19 0.30 -20.29 7.24
N GLU A 20 1.28 -20.81 7.97
CA GLU A 20 1.17 -21.04 9.41
C GLU A 20 1.20 -19.70 10.16
N LEU A 21 0.67 -19.72 11.38
CA LEU A 21 0.39 -18.59 12.30
C LEU A 21 1.59 -17.67 12.67
N GLY A 22 2.74 -17.80 12.00
CA GLY A 22 3.88 -16.87 12.01
C GLY A 22 3.89 -15.85 10.85
N ALA A 23 2.81 -15.73 10.08
CA ALA A 23 2.72 -14.88 8.89
C ALA A 23 3.03 -13.38 9.12
N GLN A 24 2.93 -12.86 10.36
CA GLN A 24 3.28 -11.46 10.66
C GLN A 24 4.77 -11.17 10.43
N ASP A 25 5.66 -12.09 10.81
CA ASP A 25 7.11 -11.93 10.63
C ASP A 25 7.55 -12.32 9.21
N HIS A 26 6.92 -13.31 8.60
CA HIS A 26 7.25 -13.78 7.24
C HIS A 26 6.80 -12.82 6.14
N ILE A 27 5.67 -12.13 6.31
CA ILE A 27 5.29 -11.05 5.39
C ILE A 27 6.30 -9.89 5.53
N GLN A 28 6.91 -9.67 6.71
CA GLN A 28 7.81 -8.55 7.03
C GLN A 28 9.24 -8.63 6.50
N GLN A 29 9.83 -9.82 6.36
CA GLN A 29 11.28 -9.90 6.14
C GLN A 29 11.72 -10.22 4.70
N ASP A 30 10.93 -10.94 3.89
CA ASP A 30 11.49 -11.55 2.68
C ASP A 30 11.24 -10.78 1.37
N SER A 31 10.49 -9.67 1.35
CA SER A 31 10.06 -9.06 0.07
C SER A 31 9.69 -7.57 0.06
N ASN A 32 10.16 -6.79 1.05
CA ASN A 32 9.96 -5.35 1.04
C ASN A 32 10.92 -4.67 0.05
N SER A 33 10.37 -3.91 -0.90
CA SER A 33 11.18 -3.10 -1.81
C SER A 33 11.69 -1.86 -1.08
N PRO A 34 13.01 -1.64 -0.98
CA PRO A 34 13.56 -0.47 -0.31
C PRO A 34 13.16 0.82 -1.02
N ILE A 35 12.52 1.74 -0.29
CA ILE A 35 12.05 3.02 -0.83
C ILE A 35 13.10 4.11 -0.55
N VAL A 36 13.59 4.79 -1.60
CA VAL A 36 14.55 5.89 -1.47
C VAL A 36 14.03 6.98 -0.50
N GLY A 37 14.92 7.52 0.34
CA GLY A 37 14.58 8.54 1.34
C GLY A 37 13.83 8.00 2.58
N HIS A 38 13.68 6.69 2.73
CA HIS A 38 12.94 6.06 3.84
C HIS A 38 13.72 4.93 4.52
N GLY A 39 13.43 4.69 5.79
CA GLY A 39 14.01 3.58 6.56
C GLY A 39 15.54 3.56 6.52
N GLN A 40 16.12 2.46 6.07
CA GLN A 40 17.57 2.29 5.94
C GLN A 40 18.10 2.68 4.56
N SER A 41 17.22 2.97 3.60
CA SER A 41 17.61 3.35 2.24
C SER A 41 18.28 4.72 2.23
N GLU A 42 19.19 4.90 1.27
CA GLU A 42 19.85 6.16 0.98
C GLU A 42 18.87 7.24 0.47
N GLY A 43 19.38 8.47 0.35
CA GLY A 43 18.63 9.63 -0.14
C GLY A 43 18.10 10.53 0.98
N ASP A 44 17.83 11.79 0.62
CA ASP A 44 17.28 12.77 1.54
C ASP A 44 15.92 12.32 2.08
N ARG A 45 15.73 12.41 3.40
CA ARG A 45 14.48 11.99 4.03
C ARG A 45 13.28 12.74 3.47
N MET A 46 12.25 11.98 3.09
CA MET A 46 11.02 12.49 2.49
C MET A 46 11.30 13.41 1.30
N VAL A 47 12.25 13.06 0.43
CA VAL A 47 12.51 13.75 -0.84
C VAL A 47 12.57 12.73 -1.96
N VAL A 48 11.89 13.03 -3.06
CA VAL A 48 11.99 12.29 -4.31
C VAL A 48 11.92 13.29 -5.46
N SER A 49 12.67 13.04 -6.53
CA SER A 49 12.70 13.92 -7.71
C SER A 49 11.39 13.86 -8.51
N ASP A 50 10.88 12.66 -8.72
CA ASP A 50 9.58 12.37 -9.32
C ASP A 50 8.99 11.12 -8.64
N PHE A 51 7.68 11.10 -8.38
CA PHE A 51 7.02 9.95 -7.75
C PHE A 51 7.23 8.64 -8.52
N HIS A 52 7.46 8.71 -9.85
CA HIS A 52 7.75 7.55 -10.71
C HIS A 52 9.01 6.80 -10.29
N VAL A 53 9.95 7.44 -9.59
CA VAL A 53 11.12 6.74 -9.03
C VAL A 53 10.70 5.53 -8.18
N PHE A 54 9.65 5.66 -7.38
CA PHE A 54 9.14 4.55 -6.57
C PHE A 54 8.55 3.43 -7.42
N ILE A 55 7.86 3.76 -8.51
CA ILE A 55 7.30 2.78 -9.46
C ILE A 55 8.43 2.04 -10.17
N ARG A 56 9.42 2.77 -10.68
CA ARG A 56 10.60 2.21 -11.34
C ARG A 56 11.33 1.23 -10.44
N ASP A 57 11.62 1.62 -9.19
CA ASP A 57 12.37 0.78 -8.25
C ASP A 57 11.56 -0.46 -7.85
N SER A 58 10.23 -0.33 -7.72
CA SER A 58 9.32 -1.46 -7.51
C SER A 58 9.36 -2.45 -8.69
N LEU A 59 9.27 -1.95 -9.93
CA LEU A 59 9.33 -2.76 -11.14
C LEU A 59 10.68 -3.47 -11.27
N GLN A 60 11.78 -2.80 -10.93
CA GLN A 60 13.11 -3.43 -10.92
C GLN A 60 13.17 -4.59 -9.92
N HIS A 61 12.63 -4.40 -8.72
CA HIS A 61 12.57 -5.48 -7.73
C HIS A 61 11.69 -6.65 -8.21
N ILE A 62 10.54 -6.36 -8.81
CA ILE A 62 9.66 -7.37 -9.40
C ILE A 62 10.36 -8.14 -10.52
N ASP A 63 11.13 -7.47 -11.38
CA ASP A 63 11.89 -8.10 -12.45
C ASP A 63 12.93 -9.10 -11.91
N LEU A 64 13.58 -8.77 -10.79
CA LEU A 64 14.50 -9.68 -10.10
C LEU A 64 13.73 -10.89 -9.51
N MET A 65 12.61 -10.64 -8.84
CA MET A 65 11.79 -11.71 -8.26
C MET A 65 11.23 -12.66 -9.32
N LYS A 66 10.78 -12.14 -10.48
CA LYS A 66 10.33 -12.96 -11.63
C LYS A 66 11.43 -13.82 -12.20
N LYS A 67 12.66 -13.31 -12.21
CA LYS A 67 13.82 -14.04 -12.70
C LYS A 67 14.17 -15.22 -11.78
N ASP A 68 14.14 -15.00 -10.47
CA ASP A 68 14.51 -16.02 -9.48
C ASP A 68 13.38 -17.02 -9.23
N HIS A 69 12.13 -16.63 -9.51
CA HIS A 69 10.92 -17.45 -9.32
C HIS A 69 10.02 -17.47 -10.58
N PRO A 70 10.48 -18.07 -11.69
CA PRO A 70 9.74 -18.05 -12.95
C PRO A 70 8.42 -18.81 -12.84
N GLY A 71 7.36 -18.23 -13.43
CA GLY A 71 6.04 -18.85 -13.53
C GLY A 71 5.17 -18.75 -12.28
N LEU A 72 5.67 -18.20 -11.17
CA LEU A 72 4.86 -17.97 -9.98
C LEU A 72 3.98 -16.71 -10.13
N PRO A 73 2.72 -16.76 -9.66
CA PRO A 73 1.86 -15.58 -9.63
C PRO A 73 2.41 -14.55 -8.64
N ILE A 74 2.29 -13.28 -9.01
CA ILE A 74 2.76 -12.15 -8.20
C ILE A 74 1.55 -11.38 -7.69
N LEU A 75 1.50 -11.15 -6.38
CA LEU A 75 0.57 -10.23 -5.77
C LEU A 75 1.31 -8.97 -5.35
N ILE A 76 0.68 -7.82 -5.54
CA ILE A 76 1.23 -6.54 -5.07
C ILE A 76 0.38 -6.00 -3.92
N LEU A 77 1.03 -5.72 -2.80
CA LEU A 77 0.36 -5.21 -1.60
C LEU A 77 0.92 -3.84 -1.24
N GLY A 78 0.03 -2.88 -0.99
CA GLY A 78 0.45 -1.54 -0.59
C GLY A 78 -0.46 -0.94 0.47
N HIS A 79 0.14 -0.34 1.49
CA HIS A 79 -0.55 0.51 2.46
C HIS A 79 -0.30 1.98 2.16
N SER A 80 -1.35 2.81 2.21
CA SER A 80 -1.24 4.27 2.10
C SER A 80 -0.49 4.75 0.84
N MET A 81 0.65 5.43 0.97
CA MET A 81 1.50 5.81 -0.16
C MET A 81 2.05 4.58 -0.90
N GLY A 82 2.34 3.49 -0.20
CA GLY A 82 2.63 2.19 -0.80
C GLY A 82 1.47 1.70 -1.66
N GLY A 83 0.22 1.94 -1.25
CA GLY A 83 -0.97 1.66 -2.07
C GLY A 83 -1.01 2.48 -3.36
N ALA A 84 -0.64 3.75 -3.31
CA ALA A 84 -0.48 4.59 -4.51
C ALA A 84 0.61 4.04 -5.46
N ILE A 85 1.74 3.61 -4.90
CA ILE A 85 2.80 2.95 -5.67
C ILE A 85 2.25 1.67 -6.32
N SER A 86 1.59 0.80 -5.56
CA SER A 86 1.02 -0.46 -6.07
C SER A 86 0.04 -0.25 -7.23
N ILE A 87 -0.87 0.72 -7.10
CA ILE A 87 -1.83 1.08 -8.16
C ILE A 87 -1.10 1.49 -9.44
N LEU A 88 -0.11 2.38 -9.33
CA LEU A 88 0.62 2.90 -10.50
C LEU A 88 1.53 1.83 -11.13
N THR A 89 2.20 1.02 -10.30
CA THR A 89 3.02 -0.12 -10.74
C THR A 89 2.16 -1.15 -11.48
N ALA A 90 1.01 -1.55 -10.93
CA ALA A 90 0.07 -2.46 -11.58
C ALA A 90 -0.49 -1.88 -12.88
N SER A 91 -0.73 -0.56 -12.93
CA SER A 91 -1.20 0.09 -14.16
C SER A 91 -0.13 0.17 -15.26
N GLU A 92 1.17 0.19 -14.91
CA GLU A 92 2.26 0.24 -15.89
C GLU A 92 2.51 -1.14 -16.52
N ARG A 93 2.29 -2.22 -15.75
CA ARG A 93 2.42 -3.61 -16.23
C ARG A 93 1.23 -4.49 -15.79
N PRO A 94 0.05 -4.31 -16.39
CA PRO A 94 -1.18 -4.97 -15.94
C PRO A 94 -1.16 -6.50 -16.03
N SER A 95 -0.32 -7.07 -16.89
CA SER A 95 -0.17 -8.52 -17.07
C SER A 95 0.75 -9.18 -16.04
N ASP A 96 1.52 -8.40 -15.28
CA ASP A 96 2.53 -8.95 -14.36
C ASP A 96 1.94 -9.39 -13.01
N PHE A 97 0.71 -8.99 -12.68
CA PHE A 97 0.12 -9.19 -11.37
C PHE A 97 -1.15 -10.04 -11.43
N SER A 98 -1.22 -11.04 -10.55
CA SER A 98 -2.39 -11.90 -10.36
C SER A 98 -3.43 -11.28 -9.42
N GLY A 99 -3.07 -10.18 -8.74
CA GLY A 99 -3.99 -9.43 -7.89
C GLY A 99 -3.28 -8.33 -7.10
N MET A 100 -4.07 -7.41 -6.58
CA MET A 100 -3.59 -6.26 -5.79
C MET A 100 -4.36 -6.13 -4.48
N LEU A 101 -3.62 -5.97 -3.37
CA LEU A 101 -4.17 -5.78 -2.03
C LEU A 101 -3.80 -4.40 -1.51
N LEU A 102 -4.81 -3.63 -1.10
CA LEU A 102 -4.64 -2.24 -0.68
C LEU A 102 -5.18 -2.04 0.72
N ILE A 103 -4.35 -1.50 1.62
CA ILE A 103 -4.74 -1.12 2.98
C ILE A 103 -4.73 0.41 3.08
N SER A 104 -5.91 1.01 3.19
CA SER A 104 -6.08 2.47 3.28
C SER A 104 -5.26 3.23 2.21
N PRO A 105 -5.42 2.93 0.90
CA PRO A 105 -4.54 3.46 -0.13
C PRO A 105 -4.69 4.96 -0.34
N LEU A 106 -3.59 5.63 -0.68
CA LEU A 106 -3.59 7.03 -1.10
C LEU A 106 -4.19 7.17 -2.50
N VAL A 107 -5.51 7.35 -2.56
CA VAL A 107 -6.25 7.71 -3.80
C VAL A 107 -6.75 9.13 -3.72
N VAL A 108 -7.34 9.51 -2.57
CA VAL A 108 -7.76 10.86 -2.25
C VAL A 108 -7.17 11.22 -0.88
N ALA A 109 -6.48 12.35 -0.81
CA ALA A 109 -6.00 12.87 0.47
C ALA A 109 -7.16 13.49 1.27
N SER A 110 -7.15 13.31 2.59
CA SER A 110 -8.20 13.90 3.45
C SER A 110 -8.19 15.44 3.38
N PRO A 111 -9.34 16.10 3.50
CA PRO A 111 -9.41 17.57 3.55
C PRO A 111 -8.57 18.19 4.68
N GLU A 112 -8.46 17.49 5.81
CA GLU A 112 -7.66 17.90 6.99
C GLU A 112 -6.17 17.98 6.67
N VAL A 113 -5.70 17.12 5.77
CA VAL A 113 -4.32 17.09 5.28
C VAL A 113 -4.14 18.07 4.11
N ALA A 114 -5.07 18.05 3.15
CA ALA A 114 -4.94 18.80 1.90
C ALA A 114 -5.03 20.32 2.07
N THR A 115 -5.79 20.81 3.07
CA THR A 115 -6.02 22.25 3.26
C THR A 115 -4.79 22.98 3.83
N PRO A 116 -4.15 22.51 4.92
CA PRO A 116 -2.92 23.12 5.43
C PRO A 116 -1.75 23.07 4.44
N ILE A 117 -1.68 22.00 3.63
CA ILE A 117 -0.71 21.83 2.55
C ILE A 117 -0.74 22.97 1.55
N LYS A 118 -1.94 23.42 1.14
CA LYS A 118 -2.09 24.47 0.12
C LYS A 118 -1.64 25.85 0.59
N VAL A 119 -1.52 26.06 1.90
CA VAL A 119 -1.38 27.40 2.51
C VAL A 119 0.00 27.62 3.14
N ARG A 120 0.80 26.57 3.40
CA ARG A 120 2.05 26.70 4.17
C ARG A 120 3.23 25.96 3.54
N ALA A 121 4.36 26.65 3.41
CA ALA A 121 5.63 26.09 2.89
C ALA A 121 6.30 25.07 3.84
N HIS A 122 5.77 24.87 5.04
CA HIS A 122 6.18 23.82 5.98
C HIS A 122 4.92 23.33 6.68
N VAL A 123 4.62 22.03 6.55
CA VAL A 123 3.41 21.43 7.11
C VAL A 123 3.79 20.61 8.34
N ASN A 124 3.70 21.25 9.51
CA ASN A 124 3.74 20.56 10.81
C ASN A 124 2.33 20.09 11.17
N LEU A 125 1.86 19.05 10.49
CA LEU A 125 0.60 18.40 10.85
C LEU A 125 0.89 17.41 12.00
N LYS A 126 0.19 17.54 13.13
CA LYS A 126 0.16 16.46 14.12
C LYS A 126 -0.41 15.23 13.42
N SER A 127 0.33 14.12 13.45
CA SER A 127 -0.08 12.90 12.78
C SER A 127 -1.36 12.38 13.47
N PRO A 128 -2.49 12.21 12.76
CA PRO A 128 -3.74 11.74 13.35
C PRO A 128 -3.71 10.22 13.51
N LEU A 129 -2.71 9.73 14.24
CA LEU A 129 -2.55 8.32 14.58
C LEU A 129 -3.59 7.92 15.63
N SER A 130 -4.00 6.66 15.60
CA SER A 130 -4.83 6.12 16.68
C SER A 130 -4.02 6.08 17.99
N PRO A 131 -4.68 6.08 19.16
CA PRO A 131 -3.99 6.02 20.45
C PRO A 131 -3.06 4.80 20.59
N CYS A 132 -3.45 3.64 20.05
CA CYS A 132 -2.65 2.41 20.13
C CYS A 132 -1.37 2.45 19.28
N GLN A 133 -1.31 3.32 18.26
CA GLN A 133 -0.16 3.47 17.37
C GLN A 133 0.87 4.48 17.87
N MET A 134 0.46 5.36 18.78
CA MET A 134 1.30 6.49 19.17
C MET A 134 2.60 6.05 19.84
N GLU A 135 2.56 5.01 20.67
CA GLU A 135 3.75 4.50 21.36
C GLU A 135 4.75 3.85 20.41
N SER A 136 4.29 2.96 19.51
CA SER A 136 5.17 2.31 18.54
C SER A 136 5.73 3.30 17.52
N TYR A 137 4.92 4.26 17.08
CA TYR A 137 5.37 5.33 16.18
C TYR A 137 6.46 6.20 16.80
N THR A 138 6.22 6.71 18.01
CA THR A 138 7.13 7.68 18.65
C THR A 138 8.47 7.06 19.07
N SER A 139 8.48 5.75 19.35
CA SER A 139 9.68 5.03 19.78
C SER A 139 10.51 4.45 18.63
N ASP A 140 9.97 4.37 17.40
CA ASP A 140 10.70 3.82 16.26
C ASP A 140 11.78 4.83 15.76
N PRO A 141 13.09 4.53 15.91
CA PRO A 141 14.19 5.43 15.50
C PRO A 141 14.32 5.60 13.99
N LEU A 142 13.57 4.77 13.28
CA LEU A 142 13.72 4.46 11.88
C LEU A 142 12.55 5.14 11.11
N VAL A 143 11.59 5.72 11.84
CA VAL A 143 10.54 6.63 11.38
C VAL A 143 11.05 8.07 11.34
N TYR A 144 10.72 8.80 10.28
CA TYR A 144 11.04 10.22 10.18
C TYR A 144 10.00 11.08 10.93
N HIS A 145 10.43 11.77 11.98
CA HIS A 145 9.54 12.59 12.81
C HIS A 145 9.40 14.05 12.37
N GLY A 146 10.08 14.45 11.29
CA GLY A 146 9.99 15.81 10.75
C GLY A 146 8.73 16.07 9.93
N GLY A 147 8.45 17.35 9.68
CA GLY A 147 7.37 17.76 8.78
C GLY A 147 7.63 17.35 7.32
N MET A 148 6.57 17.19 6.54
CA MET A 148 6.72 16.89 5.11
C MET A 148 7.22 18.11 4.35
N LYS A 149 8.25 17.92 3.52
CA LYS A 149 8.77 18.95 2.60
C LYS A 149 7.74 19.22 1.50
N VAL A 150 7.60 20.49 1.09
CA VAL A 150 6.65 20.90 0.03
C VAL A 150 6.91 20.14 -1.27
N SER A 151 8.18 19.93 -1.63
CA SER A 151 8.57 19.16 -2.81
C SER A 151 7.98 17.75 -2.78
N PHE A 152 8.00 17.07 -1.64
CA PHE A 152 7.41 15.75 -1.48
C PHE A 152 5.89 15.78 -1.59
N VAL A 153 5.26 16.79 -0.99
CA VAL A 153 3.81 16.98 -1.08
C VAL A 153 3.36 17.19 -2.53
N ILE A 154 4.11 17.95 -3.32
CA ILE A 154 3.86 18.09 -4.76
C ILE A 154 3.91 16.73 -5.46
N GLN A 155 4.85 15.85 -5.09
CA GLN A 155 4.94 14.50 -5.65
C GLN A 155 3.75 13.61 -5.25
N LEU A 156 3.24 13.73 -4.02
CA LEU A 156 2.01 13.03 -3.60
C LEU A 156 0.79 13.50 -4.41
N MET A 157 0.66 14.80 -4.66
CA MET A 157 -0.43 15.34 -5.49
C MET A 157 -0.31 14.86 -6.95
N ASN A 158 0.91 14.84 -7.49
CA ASN A 158 1.16 14.27 -8.82
C ASN A 158 0.78 12.80 -8.89
N ALA A 159 1.05 12.01 -7.83
CA ALA A 159 0.66 10.61 -7.74
C ALA A 159 -0.86 10.44 -7.78
N ILE A 160 -1.61 11.21 -6.98
CA ILE A 160 -3.09 11.21 -6.98
C ILE A 160 -3.64 11.48 -8.39
N THR A 161 -3.12 12.51 -9.07
CA THR A 161 -3.53 12.83 -10.44
C THR A 161 -3.17 11.73 -11.45
N ARG A 162 -2.06 11.01 -11.26
CA ARG A 162 -1.71 9.84 -12.09
C ARG A 162 -2.64 8.66 -11.83
N ILE A 163 -2.99 8.42 -10.55
CA ILE A 163 -3.91 7.36 -10.13
C ILE A 163 -5.28 7.55 -10.78
N GLU A 164 -5.84 8.75 -10.73
CA GLU A 164 -7.14 9.05 -11.35
C GLU A 164 -7.22 8.62 -12.82
N ARG A 165 -6.12 8.78 -13.58
CA ARG A 165 -6.01 8.36 -14.99
C ARG A 165 -5.72 6.87 -15.17
N ALA A 166 -5.18 6.22 -14.15
CA ALA A 166 -4.80 4.80 -14.16
C ALA A 166 -5.98 3.89 -13.78
N LEU A 167 -6.84 4.33 -12.85
CA LEU A 167 -7.95 3.52 -12.32
C LEU A 167 -8.83 2.87 -13.41
N PRO A 168 -9.28 3.59 -14.47
CA PRO A 168 -10.12 2.97 -15.51
C PRO A 168 -9.46 1.86 -16.32
N LYS A 169 -8.13 1.69 -16.21
CA LYS A 169 -7.36 0.67 -16.94
C LYS A 169 -7.13 -0.60 -16.13
N LEU A 170 -7.40 -0.58 -14.83
CA LEU A 170 -7.13 -1.70 -13.94
C LEU A 170 -8.23 -2.75 -14.04
N THR A 171 -7.84 -3.97 -14.42
CA THR A 171 -8.72 -5.14 -14.60
C THR A 171 -8.38 -6.32 -13.69
N LEU A 172 -7.20 -6.31 -13.06
CA LEU A 172 -6.74 -7.37 -12.14
C LEU A 172 -7.66 -7.50 -10.91
N PRO A 173 -7.68 -8.66 -10.22
CA PRO A 173 -8.37 -8.79 -8.94
C PRO A 173 -7.87 -7.80 -7.88
N ILE A 174 -8.78 -7.16 -7.13
CA ILE A 174 -8.43 -6.14 -6.14
C ILE A 174 -9.15 -6.40 -4.81
N LEU A 175 -8.39 -6.40 -3.71
CA LEU A 175 -8.93 -6.28 -2.35
C LEU A 175 -8.54 -4.92 -1.77
N VAL A 176 -9.52 -4.18 -1.25
CA VAL A 176 -9.33 -2.92 -0.54
C VAL A 176 -9.85 -3.06 0.89
N LEU A 177 -9.01 -2.73 1.87
CA LEU A 177 -9.36 -2.64 3.28
C LEU A 177 -9.22 -1.17 3.71
N HIS A 178 -10.24 -0.58 4.33
CA HIS A 178 -10.20 0.84 4.72
C HIS A 178 -10.93 1.08 6.05
N GLY A 179 -10.41 1.96 6.91
CA GLY A 179 -11.07 2.39 8.14
C GLY A 179 -12.03 3.56 7.92
N SER A 180 -13.24 3.54 8.50
CA SER A 180 -14.21 4.64 8.31
C SER A 180 -13.77 5.97 8.93
N SER A 181 -12.85 5.91 9.91
CA SER A 181 -12.30 7.06 10.63
C SER A 181 -10.87 7.43 10.19
N ASP A 182 -10.46 7.04 8.98
CA ASP A 182 -9.17 7.42 8.41
C ASP A 182 -9.08 8.94 8.17
N LYS A 183 -8.12 9.58 8.85
CA LYS A 183 -7.87 11.03 8.77
C LYS A 183 -6.73 11.40 7.83
N LEU A 184 -6.06 10.42 7.22
CA LEU A 184 -4.94 10.62 6.30
C LEU A 184 -5.40 10.40 4.85
N CYS A 185 -5.94 9.22 4.57
CA CYS A 185 -6.51 8.88 3.28
C CYS A 185 -8.03 8.89 3.41
N ASP A 186 -8.72 9.73 2.64
CA ASP A 186 -10.17 9.79 2.74
C ASP A 186 -10.78 8.50 2.18
N ILE A 187 -11.69 7.88 2.91
CA ILE A 187 -12.41 6.67 2.48
C ILE A 187 -13.14 6.87 1.14
N LYS A 188 -13.51 8.11 0.79
CA LYS A 188 -14.03 8.46 -0.55
C LYS A 188 -13.09 8.04 -1.67
N GLY A 189 -11.79 8.04 -1.43
CA GLY A 189 -10.80 7.52 -2.37
C GLY A 189 -10.96 6.03 -2.64
N SER A 190 -11.28 5.22 -1.62
CA SER A 190 -11.60 3.81 -1.80
C SER A 190 -12.92 3.59 -2.53
N TYR A 191 -13.96 4.37 -2.23
CA TYR A 191 -15.22 4.30 -2.99
C TYR A 191 -15.00 4.66 -4.46
N LEU A 192 -14.29 5.76 -4.74
CA LEU A 192 -13.92 6.17 -6.10
C LEU A 192 -13.14 5.08 -6.84
N LEU A 193 -12.17 4.44 -6.18
CA LEU A 193 -11.43 3.32 -6.73
C LEU A 193 -12.38 2.21 -7.16
N MET A 194 -13.26 1.76 -6.25
CA MET A 194 -14.19 0.67 -6.52
C MET A 194 -15.18 0.97 -7.64
N GLU A 195 -15.63 2.22 -7.76
CA GLU A 195 -16.51 2.67 -8.83
C GLU A 195 -15.80 2.72 -10.19
N THR A 196 -14.53 3.09 -10.22
CA THR A 196 -13.80 3.42 -11.45
C THR A 196 -13.11 2.22 -12.10
N VAL A 197 -12.54 1.31 -11.29
CA VAL A 197 -11.77 0.17 -11.82
C VAL A 197 -12.65 -0.80 -12.60
N GLN A 198 -12.09 -1.36 -13.68
CA GLN A 198 -12.75 -2.32 -14.57
C GLN A 198 -12.60 -3.78 -14.14
N SER A 199 -11.99 -4.00 -12.97
CA SER A 199 -11.87 -5.32 -12.35
C SER A 199 -13.24 -5.96 -12.12
N GLN A 200 -13.37 -7.21 -12.53
CA GLN A 200 -14.55 -8.04 -12.29
C GLN A 200 -14.53 -8.70 -10.90
N ASP A 201 -13.36 -8.72 -10.27
CA ASP A 201 -13.10 -9.36 -8.98
C ASP A 201 -12.54 -8.29 -8.04
N LYS A 202 -13.46 -7.49 -7.49
CA LYS A 202 -13.13 -6.35 -6.63
C LYS A 202 -13.94 -6.39 -5.35
N THR A 203 -13.25 -6.30 -4.22
CA THR A 203 -13.85 -6.32 -2.89
C THR A 203 -13.36 -5.12 -2.08
N LEU A 204 -14.28 -4.43 -1.41
CA LEU A 204 -13.99 -3.41 -0.41
C LEU A 204 -14.55 -3.84 0.93
N LYS A 205 -13.70 -3.91 1.96
CA LYS A 205 -14.10 -4.11 3.35
C LYS A 205 -13.80 -2.85 4.16
N VAL A 206 -14.84 -2.31 4.78
CA VAL A 206 -14.73 -1.13 5.64
C VAL A 206 -14.73 -1.57 7.10
N TYR A 207 -13.78 -1.04 7.87
CA TYR A 207 -13.68 -1.24 9.31
C TYR A 207 -14.22 0.00 10.02
N GLU A 208 -15.38 -0.15 10.66
CA GLU A 208 -16.05 0.96 11.33
C GLU A 208 -15.21 1.49 12.50
N GLU A 209 -15.15 2.82 12.66
CA GLU A 209 -14.35 3.56 13.65
C GLU A 209 -12.83 3.33 13.59
N ALA A 210 -12.33 2.48 12.67
CA ALA A 210 -10.91 2.21 12.52
C ALA A 210 -10.20 3.36 11.79
N TYR A 211 -8.94 3.59 12.15
CA TYR A 211 -8.09 4.64 11.60
C TYR A 211 -7.26 4.11 10.42
N HIS A 212 -6.19 4.82 10.09
CA HIS A 212 -5.42 4.65 8.87
C HIS A 212 -4.68 3.29 8.76
N ALA A 213 -3.88 2.92 9.77
CA ALA A 213 -3.05 1.73 9.72
C ALA A 213 -3.75 0.52 10.33
N LEU A 214 -4.68 -0.07 9.56
CA LEU A 214 -5.53 -1.19 9.99
C LEU A 214 -4.77 -2.44 10.49
N HIS A 215 -3.54 -2.64 10.03
CA HIS A 215 -2.67 -3.75 10.43
C HIS A 215 -1.96 -3.51 11.78
N LYS A 216 -2.11 -2.30 12.35
CA LYS A 216 -1.65 -1.89 13.68
C LYS A 216 -2.78 -1.26 14.49
N GLU A 217 -4.02 -1.66 14.21
CA GLU A 217 -5.20 -1.20 14.93
C GLU A 217 -5.43 -2.03 16.20
N LEU A 218 -6.55 -1.78 16.89
CA LEU A 218 -7.03 -2.63 17.96
C LEU A 218 -6.96 -4.13 17.58
N PRO A 219 -6.64 -5.03 18.54
CA PRO A 219 -6.39 -6.44 18.23
C PRO A 219 -7.50 -7.13 17.42
N GLU A 220 -8.76 -6.77 17.67
CA GLU A 220 -9.92 -7.31 16.94
C GLU A 220 -9.91 -6.91 15.45
N VAL A 221 -9.65 -5.63 15.17
CA VAL A 221 -9.52 -5.11 13.80
C VAL A 221 -8.32 -5.74 13.11
N THR A 222 -7.15 -5.72 13.76
CA THR A 222 -5.91 -6.28 13.22
C THR A 222 -6.06 -7.77 12.90
N THR A 223 -6.65 -8.56 13.79
CA THR A 223 -6.90 -10.00 13.57
C THR A 223 -7.84 -10.22 12.39
N SER A 224 -8.92 -9.44 12.29
CA SER A 224 -9.85 -9.49 11.17
C SER A 224 -9.19 -9.09 9.85
N VAL A 225 -8.32 -8.07 9.85
CA VAL A 225 -7.53 -7.63 8.68
C VAL A 225 -6.65 -8.76 8.17
N PHE A 226 -5.84 -9.37 9.05
CA PHE A 226 -4.98 -10.49 8.65
C PHE A 226 -5.79 -11.70 8.16
N THR A 227 -6.93 -12.00 8.79
CA THR A 227 -7.80 -13.10 8.36
C THR A 227 -8.31 -12.88 6.93
N GLU A 228 -8.75 -11.67 6.60
CA GLU A 228 -9.21 -11.30 5.25
C GLU A 228 -8.09 -11.39 4.22
N ILE A 229 -6.90 -10.86 4.56
CA ILE A 229 -5.71 -10.93 3.70
C ILE A 229 -5.38 -12.38 3.39
N LEU A 230 -5.25 -13.23 4.41
CA LEU A 230 -4.88 -14.64 4.24
C LEU A 230 -5.93 -15.42 3.44
N THR A 231 -7.21 -15.16 3.71
CA THR A 231 -8.32 -15.79 2.98
C THR A 231 -8.27 -15.41 1.50
N TRP A 232 -8.14 -14.12 1.20
CA TRP A 232 -8.10 -13.62 -0.18
C TRP A 232 -6.87 -14.12 -0.93
N VAL A 233 -5.68 -14.06 -0.31
CA VAL A 233 -4.44 -14.58 -0.90
C VAL A 233 -4.56 -16.06 -1.20
N SER A 234 -5.06 -16.87 -0.26
CA SER A 234 -5.23 -18.32 -0.46
C SER A 234 -6.15 -18.63 -1.64
N GLN A 235 -7.23 -17.86 -1.82
CA GLN A 235 -8.12 -18.02 -2.98
C GLN A 235 -7.40 -17.74 -4.31
N LYS A 236 -6.52 -16.73 -4.37
CA LYS A 236 -5.76 -16.41 -5.60
C LYS A 236 -4.67 -17.44 -5.89
N VAL A 237 -4.02 -17.98 -4.87
CA VAL A 237 -3.03 -19.07 -5.00
C VAL A 237 -3.69 -20.31 -5.60
N SER A 238 -4.83 -20.75 -5.04
CA SER A 238 -5.52 -21.95 -5.52
C SER A 238 -5.98 -21.82 -6.97
N ALA A 239 -6.54 -20.67 -7.35
CA ALA A 239 -6.98 -20.43 -8.74
C ALA A 239 -5.81 -20.43 -9.75
N ALA A 240 -4.62 -19.96 -9.34
CA ALA A 240 -3.41 -19.98 -10.17
C ALA A 240 -2.81 -21.40 -10.32
N GLY A 241 -2.95 -22.25 -9.29
CA GLY A 241 -2.52 -23.65 -9.33
C GLY A 241 -3.34 -24.50 -10.30
N GLU A 242 -4.64 -24.26 -10.40
CA GLU A 242 -5.54 -24.98 -11.31
C GLU A 242 -5.29 -24.63 -12.78
N THR A 243 -4.93 -23.37 -13.08
CA THR A 243 -4.65 -22.90 -14.46
C THR A 243 -3.30 -23.39 -15.01
N SER A 244 -2.39 -23.87 -14.15
CA SER A 244 -1.08 -24.40 -14.57
C SER A 244 -1.09 -25.91 -14.88
N GLN A 245 -2.20 -26.62 -14.64
CA GLN A 245 -2.33 -28.06 -14.86
C GLN A 245 -3.13 -28.45 -16.13
N THR A 246 -3.59 -27.46 -16.89
CA THR A 246 -4.34 -27.65 -18.16
C THR A 246 -3.50 -27.23 -19.36
#